data_AF-A0A937NFJ7-F1
#
_entry.id   AF-A0A937NFJ7-F1
#
_cell.length_a   1.000
_cell.length_b   1.000
_cell.length_c   1.000
_cell.angle_alpha   90.00
_cell.angle_beta   90.00
_cell.angle_gamma   90.00
#
_symmetry.space_group_name_H-M   'P 1'
#
loop_
_entity.id
_entity.type
_entity.pdbx_description
1 polymer ?
#
loop_
_entity_poly.entity_id
_entity_poly.type
_entity_poly.pdbx_seq_one_letter_code
_entity_poly.pdbx_strand_id
1 'polypeptide(L)'
;MSGGRLDFKIYFGSEIVPAYELYDSVRDGVLDMQMYGFGITEDVLGRKAELFGGSGFPAGPICEEMLAWYYDGDGEKLLQEVLDQYNYNQVAIGMSTPTPAELFCHSNVKLETAADLKGIKFRTRGTWAKILES
;
A
#
# COMPACT_ATOMS: atom_id res chain seq x y z
N MET A 1 0.73 26.83 6.61
CA MET A 1 1.44 26.90 5.30
C MET A 1 2.86 27.43 5.52
N SER A 2 3.87 26.83 4.90
CA SER A 2 5.31 27.01 5.24
C SER A 2 5.90 28.40 4.96
N GLY A 3 5.26 29.24 4.14
CA GLY A 3 5.78 30.55 3.74
C GLY A 3 7.01 30.46 2.83
N GLY A 4 7.10 29.41 2.00
CA GLY A 4 8.23 29.19 1.07
C GLY A 4 9.48 28.56 1.70
N ARG A 5 9.44 28.25 3.01
CA ARG A 5 10.55 27.60 3.73
C ARG A 5 10.67 26.10 3.44
N LEU A 6 9.64 25.49 2.86
CA LEU A 6 9.65 24.11 2.39
C LEU A 6 9.46 24.15 0.88
N ASP A 7 10.40 23.56 0.15
CA ASP A 7 10.37 23.37 -1.29
C ASP A 7 10.45 21.88 -1.59
N PHE A 8 9.60 21.40 -2.50
CA PHE A 8 9.48 19.98 -2.84
C PHE A 8 9.72 19.80 -4.33
N LYS A 9 10.78 19.04 -4.67
CA LYS A 9 10.98 18.56 -6.04
C LYS A 9 10.38 17.17 -6.17
N ILE A 10 9.38 17.04 -7.03
CA ILE A 10 8.65 15.78 -7.24
C ILE A 10 9.35 15.00 -8.36
N TYR A 11 9.57 13.71 -8.10
CA TYR A 11 10.02 12.73 -9.08
C TYR A 11 8.98 11.63 -9.21
N PHE A 12 8.74 11.16 -10.43
CA PHE A 12 7.87 10.04 -10.69
C PHE A 12 8.60 8.70 -10.51
N GLY A 13 7.82 7.61 -10.44
CA GLY A 13 8.35 6.29 -10.18
C GLY A 13 9.48 5.91 -11.16
N SER A 14 10.57 5.38 -10.63
CA SER A 14 11.76 4.96 -11.39
C SER A 14 12.62 6.08 -12.00
N GLU A 15 12.39 7.35 -11.68
CA GLU A 15 13.28 8.44 -12.13
C GLU A 15 14.60 8.52 -11.34
N ILE A 16 14.58 8.18 -10.05
CA ILE A 16 15.76 8.25 -9.16
C ILE A 16 16.23 6.86 -8.73
N VAL A 17 15.30 6.02 -8.28
CA VAL A 17 15.54 4.62 -7.90
C VAL A 17 14.47 3.72 -8.50
N PRO A 18 14.77 2.45 -8.82
CA PRO A 18 13.77 1.47 -9.22
C PRO A 18 12.60 1.41 -8.22
N ALA A 19 11.38 1.18 -8.71
CA ALA A 19 10.16 1.26 -7.88
C ALA A 19 10.18 0.35 -6.64
N TYR A 20 10.80 -0.83 -6.70
CA TYR A 20 10.90 -1.76 -5.57
C TYR A 20 12.04 -1.43 -4.59
N GLU A 21 12.97 -0.54 -4.97
CA GLU A 21 14.03 -0.02 -4.10
C GLU A 21 13.60 1.28 -3.40
N LEU A 22 12.43 1.82 -3.75
CA LEU A 22 11.91 3.07 -3.20
C LEU A 22 11.91 3.05 -1.67
N TYR A 23 11.41 1.96 -1.07
CA TYR A 23 11.27 1.86 0.39
C TYR A 23 12.58 2.10 1.16
N ASP A 24 13.69 1.58 0.63
CA ASP A 24 15.03 1.70 1.21
C ASP A 24 15.71 3.04 0.88
N SER A 25 15.29 3.72 -0.19
CA SER A 25 15.92 4.97 -0.65
C SER A 25 15.88 6.11 0.37
N VAL A 26 14.83 6.19 1.21
CA VAL A 26 14.76 7.17 2.31
C VAL A 26 15.67 6.77 3.46
N ARG A 27 15.77 5.47 3.77
CA ARG A 27 16.70 4.95 4.77
C ARG A 27 18.13 5.35 4.43
N ASP A 28 18.49 5.16 3.17
CA ASP A 28 19.85 5.29 2.68
C ASP A 28 20.20 6.75 2.35
N GLY A 29 19.26 7.68 2.57
CA GLY A 29 19.44 9.13 2.37
C GLY A 29 19.47 9.56 0.91
N VAL A 30 18.99 8.71 -0.01
CA VAL A 30 18.88 9.03 -1.44
C VAL A 30 17.71 9.99 -1.71
N LEU A 31 16.60 9.81 -0.98
CA LEU A 31 15.43 10.68 -1.01
C LEU A 31 15.09 11.16 0.41
N ASP A 32 14.65 12.41 0.56
CA ASP A 32 14.19 12.93 1.86
C ASP A 32 12.80 12.39 2.25
N MET A 33 11.97 12.12 1.24
CA MET A 33 10.58 11.68 1.40
C MET A 33 10.17 10.76 0.26
N GLN A 34 9.24 9.86 0.53
CA GLN A 34 8.65 8.98 -0.46
C GLN A 34 7.14 8.86 -0.26
N MET A 35 6.44 8.64 -1.37
CA MET A 35 5.05 8.21 -1.40
C MET A 35 4.99 6.90 -2.16
N TYR A 36 4.49 5.85 -1.52
CA TYR A 36 4.40 4.53 -2.13
C TYR A 36 3.10 3.84 -1.74
N GLY A 37 2.63 2.94 -2.61
CA GLY A 37 1.61 1.98 -2.21
C GLY A 37 2.25 0.87 -1.38
N PHE A 38 1.69 0.53 -0.22
CA PHE A 38 2.23 -0.49 0.68
C PHE A 38 2.46 -1.87 0.03
N GLY A 39 1.85 -2.12 -1.13
CA GLY A 39 2.19 -3.28 -1.92
C GLY A 39 3.69 -3.43 -2.25
N ILE A 40 4.44 -2.34 -2.42
CA ILE A 40 5.88 -2.46 -2.70
C ILE A 40 6.70 -2.86 -1.46
N THR A 41 6.11 -2.79 -0.27
CA THR A 41 6.77 -3.11 0.99
C THR A 41 6.38 -4.50 1.51
N GLU A 42 5.65 -5.31 0.73
CA GLU A 42 5.29 -6.69 1.10
C GLU A 42 6.52 -7.56 1.42
N ASP A 43 7.63 -7.38 0.70
CA ASP A 43 8.87 -8.15 0.96
C ASP A 43 9.54 -7.77 2.29
N VAL A 44 9.28 -6.56 2.79
CA VAL A 44 9.89 -6.05 4.03
C VAL A 44 8.94 -6.16 5.21
N LEU A 45 7.72 -5.66 5.07
CA LEU A 45 6.70 -5.64 6.13
C LEU A 45 5.87 -6.93 6.19
N GLY A 46 6.02 -7.83 5.21
CA GLY A 46 5.24 -9.05 5.10
C GLY A 46 3.74 -8.75 5.01
N ARG A 47 2.93 -9.57 5.68
CA ARG A 47 1.46 -9.42 5.70
C ARG A 47 0.99 -8.11 6.34
N LYS A 48 1.82 -7.44 7.16
CA LYS A 48 1.44 -6.17 7.79
C LYS A 48 1.27 -5.05 6.76
N ALA A 49 1.96 -5.14 5.62
CA ALA A 49 1.80 -4.20 4.50
C ALA A 49 0.34 -4.08 4.04
N GLU A 50 -0.41 -5.19 4.08
CA GLU A 50 -1.80 -5.24 3.61
C GLU A 50 -2.76 -4.44 4.50
N LEU A 51 -2.42 -4.22 5.77
CA LEU A 51 -3.25 -3.44 6.70
C LEU A 51 -3.31 -1.96 6.30
N PHE A 52 -2.26 -1.46 5.66
CA PHE A 52 -2.11 -0.06 5.27
C PHE A 52 -2.21 0.14 3.75
N GLY A 53 -2.48 -0.93 2.99
CA GLY A 53 -2.63 -0.87 1.55
C GLY A 53 -3.86 -0.08 1.11
N GLY A 54 -3.74 0.69 0.01
CA GLY A 54 -4.84 1.46 -0.54
C GLY A 54 -6.06 0.61 -0.94
N SER A 55 -5.82 -0.60 -1.46
CA SER A 55 -6.88 -1.58 -1.80
C SER A 55 -7.40 -2.38 -0.58
N GLY A 56 -6.86 -2.11 0.61
CA GLY A 56 -7.25 -2.75 1.88
C GLY A 56 -7.03 -4.26 1.92
N PHE A 57 -7.58 -4.85 2.99
CA PHE A 57 -7.68 -6.30 3.16
C PHE A 57 -8.96 -6.83 2.47
N PRO A 58 -9.01 -8.08 1.98
CA PRO A 58 -10.24 -8.67 1.47
C PRO A 58 -11.40 -8.58 2.45
N ALA A 59 -12.54 -8.07 1.98
CA ALA A 59 -13.71 -7.76 2.83
C ALA A 59 -13.38 -6.81 4.00
N GLY A 60 -12.43 -5.90 3.79
CA GLY A 60 -12.01 -4.89 4.75
C GLY A 60 -12.95 -3.66 4.83
N PRO A 61 -12.53 -2.65 5.60
CA PRO A 61 -13.31 -1.43 5.80
C PRO A 61 -13.48 -0.62 4.50
N ILE A 62 -14.55 0.16 4.42
CA ILE A 62 -14.70 1.19 3.38
C ILE A 62 -13.73 2.36 3.63
N CYS A 63 -13.61 3.26 2.64
CA CYS A 63 -12.66 4.38 2.71
C CYS A 63 -12.78 5.21 3.98
N GLU A 64 -14.01 5.54 4.37
CA GLU A 64 -14.32 6.39 5.52
C GLU A 64 -13.94 5.70 6.83
N GLU A 65 -14.23 4.40 6.94
CA GLU A 65 -13.88 3.59 8.11
C GLU A 65 -12.37 3.45 8.27
N MET A 66 -11.65 3.27 7.16
CA MET A 66 -10.21 3.12 7.15
C MET A 66 -9.49 4.44 7.48
N LEU A 67 -10.02 5.58 6.99
CA LEU A 67 -9.54 6.90 7.38
C LEU A 67 -9.84 7.23 8.84
N ALA A 68 -11.04 6.91 9.33
CA ALA A 68 -11.40 7.10 10.74
C ALA A 68 -10.50 6.25 11.65
N TRP A 69 -10.24 5.00 11.29
CA TRP A 69 -9.30 4.16 12.02
C TRP A 69 -7.88 4.73 12.00
N TYR A 70 -7.41 5.23 10.85
CA TYR A 70 -6.06 5.77 10.75
C TYR A 70 -5.84 7.00 11.62
N TYR A 71 -6.74 7.99 11.52
CA TYR A 71 -6.56 9.27 12.21
C TYR A 71 -7.11 9.29 13.64
N ASP A 72 -8.22 8.58 13.91
CA ASP A 72 -8.91 8.61 15.21
C ASP A 72 -8.82 7.26 15.97
N GLY A 73 -8.45 6.17 15.29
CA GLY A 73 -8.41 4.81 15.83
C GLY A 73 -7.01 4.22 16.02
N ASP A 74 -6.00 5.08 16.23
CA ASP A 74 -4.59 4.72 16.43
C ASP A 74 -3.88 4.08 15.21
N GLY A 75 -4.46 4.11 14.01
CA GLY A 75 -3.81 3.49 12.84
C GLY A 75 -2.49 4.18 12.42
N GLU A 76 -2.38 5.51 12.52
CA GLU A 76 -1.12 6.22 12.30
C GLU A 76 -0.03 5.80 13.30
N LYS A 77 -0.41 5.66 14.58
CA LYS A 77 0.50 5.20 15.63
C LYS A 77 0.96 3.77 15.36
N LEU A 78 0.05 2.88 14.96
CA LEU A 78 0.40 1.50 14.61
C LEU A 78 1.33 1.46 13.39
N LEU A 79 1.12 2.32 12.39
CA LEU A 79 2.03 2.42 11.25
C LEU A 79 3.43 2.82 11.71
N GLN A 80 3.55 3.84 12.57
CA GLN A 80 4.84 4.25 13.13
C GLN A 80 5.51 3.11 13.90
N GLU A 81 4.78 2.38 14.76
CA GLU A 81 5.31 1.20 15.47
C GLU A 81 5.84 0.12 14.53
N VAL A 82 5.17 -0.09 13.38
CA VAL A 82 5.63 -1.01 12.34
C VAL A 82 6.91 -0.50 11.68
N LEU A 83 7.01 0.79 11.34
CA LEU A 83 8.22 1.37 10.74
C LEU A 83 9.42 1.33 11.70
N ASP A 84 9.19 1.60 12.98
CA ASP A 84 10.22 1.61 14.02
C ASP A 84 10.86 0.22 14.23
N GLN A 85 10.11 -0.87 14.02
CA GLN A 85 10.62 -2.24 14.11
C GLN A 85 11.77 -2.52 13.12
N TYR A 86 11.81 -1.81 12.01
CA TYR A 86 12.83 -1.99 10.99
C TYR A 86 13.91 -0.90 11.03
N ASN A 87 13.91 -0.06 12.09
CA ASN A 87 14.92 0.95 12.36
C ASN A 87 15.19 1.91 11.19
N TYR A 88 14.12 2.24 10.45
CA TYR A 88 14.23 3.04 9.24
C TYR A 88 14.43 4.53 9.49
N ASN A 89 14.29 4.99 10.75
CA ASN A 89 14.21 6.42 11.10
C ASN A 89 13.22 7.19 10.20
N GLN A 90 12.17 6.50 9.75
CA GLN A 90 11.11 7.03 8.91
C GLN A 90 9.97 7.49 9.81
N VAL A 91 9.40 8.64 9.47
CA VAL A 91 8.19 9.15 10.11
C VAL A 91 7.02 8.86 9.17
N ALA A 92 5.98 8.22 9.69
CA ALA A 92 4.72 8.10 8.97
C ALA A 92 4.10 9.49 8.80
N ILE A 93 3.76 9.88 7.57
CA ILE A 93 3.15 11.18 7.28
C ILE A 93 1.85 10.95 6.53
N GLY A 94 0.77 10.83 7.31
CA GLY A 94 -0.56 10.63 6.77
C GLY A 94 -0.70 9.35 5.95
N MET A 95 -1.91 9.15 5.46
CA MET A 95 -2.24 8.01 4.61
C MET A 95 -2.82 8.52 3.30
N SER A 96 -2.33 7.97 2.17
CA SER A 96 -2.99 8.18 0.89
C SER A 96 -4.41 7.61 0.98
N THR A 97 -5.40 8.35 0.49
CA THR A 97 -6.80 7.95 0.58
C THR A 97 -6.98 6.50 0.12
N PRO A 98 -7.55 5.61 0.95
CA PRO A 98 -7.96 4.27 0.51
C PRO A 98 -8.77 4.36 -0.78
N THR A 99 -8.54 3.42 -1.69
CA THR A 99 -9.40 3.31 -2.88
C THR A 99 -10.77 2.79 -2.46
N PRO A 100 -11.87 3.30 -3.06
CA PRO A 100 -13.18 2.69 -2.88
C PRO A 100 -13.17 1.26 -3.43
N ALA A 101 -14.24 0.51 -3.14
CA ALA A 101 -14.39 -0.85 -3.66
C ALA A 101 -14.08 -0.92 -5.16
N GLU A 102 -13.04 -1.68 -5.50
CA GLU A 102 -12.58 -1.83 -6.87
C GLU A 102 -13.52 -2.75 -7.67
N LEU A 103 -13.49 -2.62 -8.99
CA LEU A 103 -14.08 -3.63 -9.86
C LEU A 103 -13.37 -4.97 -9.64
N PHE A 104 -14.13 -6.07 -9.55
CA PHE A 104 -13.56 -7.39 -9.26
C PHE A 104 -12.43 -7.79 -10.22
N CYS A 105 -12.68 -7.73 -11.54
CA CYS A 105 -11.65 -7.91 -12.56
C CYS A 105 -12.11 -7.43 -13.94
N HIS A 106 -11.13 -7.27 -14.83
CA HIS A 106 -11.36 -7.29 -16.28
C HIS A 106 -11.10 -8.71 -16.79
N SER A 107 -12.09 -9.31 -17.44
CA SER A 107 -12.00 -10.68 -17.95
C SER A 107 -12.35 -10.74 -19.43
N ASN A 108 -11.65 -11.60 -20.17
CA ASN A 108 -11.96 -11.94 -21.56
C ASN A 108 -12.90 -13.16 -21.68
N VAL A 109 -13.20 -13.81 -20.55
CA VAL A 109 -14.15 -14.93 -20.43
C VAL A 109 -15.23 -14.58 -19.43
N LYS A 110 -16.42 -15.17 -19.60
CA LYS A 110 -17.52 -14.99 -18.66
C LYS A 110 -17.21 -15.71 -17.34
N LEU A 111 -17.45 -15.04 -16.22
CA LEU A 111 -17.30 -15.58 -14.86
C LEU A 111 -18.64 -15.40 -14.13
N GLU A 112 -19.34 -16.48 -13.82
CA GLU A 112 -20.66 -16.44 -13.14
C GLU A 112 -20.65 -17.15 -11.79
N THR A 113 -19.76 -18.12 -11.62
CA THR A 113 -19.64 -18.95 -10.44
C THR A 113 -18.20 -18.99 -9.95
N ALA A 114 -18.00 -19.34 -8.68
CA ALA A 114 -16.65 -19.51 -8.14
C ALA A 114 -15.85 -20.60 -8.88
N ALA A 115 -16.52 -21.61 -9.44
CA ALA A 115 -15.88 -22.67 -10.21
C ALA A 115 -15.20 -22.15 -11.50
N ASP A 116 -15.70 -21.04 -12.07
CA ASP A 116 -15.15 -20.44 -13.28
C ASP A 116 -13.77 -19.80 -13.04
N LEU A 117 -13.39 -19.57 -11.77
CA LEU A 117 -12.08 -19.08 -11.39
C LEU A 117 -11.01 -20.20 -11.41
N LYS A 118 -11.41 -21.46 -11.51
CA LYS A 118 -10.46 -22.57 -11.46
C LYS A 118 -9.63 -22.65 -12.74
N GLY A 119 -8.32 -22.54 -12.60
CA GLY A 119 -7.37 -22.69 -13.70
C GLY A 119 -7.24 -21.47 -14.61
N ILE A 120 -7.90 -20.35 -14.28
CA ILE A 120 -7.68 -19.09 -14.99
C ILE A 120 -6.36 -18.46 -14.56
N LYS A 121 -5.69 -17.79 -15.50
CA LYS A 121 -4.54 -16.93 -15.18
C LYS A 121 -5.07 -15.58 -14.72
N PHE A 122 -5.10 -15.36 -13.40
CA PHE A 122 -5.59 -14.13 -12.80
C PHE A 122 -4.44 -13.26 -12.28
N ARG A 123 -4.35 -12.01 -12.73
CA ARG A 123 -3.36 -11.05 -12.20
C ARG A 123 -3.93 -10.39 -10.95
N THR A 124 -3.37 -10.71 -9.80
CA THR A 124 -3.62 -10.03 -8.52
C THR A 124 -2.37 -10.09 -7.62
N ARG A 125 -2.45 -9.62 -6.38
CA ARG A 125 -1.32 -9.54 -5.44
C ARG A 125 -1.73 -9.91 -4.01
N GLY A 126 -0.75 -10.15 -3.15
CA GLY A 126 -0.94 -10.34 -1.70
C GLY A 126 -1.96 -11.44 -1.35
N THR A 127 -2.73 -11.21 -0.29
CA THR A 127 -3.77 -12.14 0.20
C THR A 127 -4.85 -12.43 -0.84
N TRP A 128 -5.13 -11.52 -1.78
CA TRP A 128 -6.07 -11.79 -2.88
C TRP A 128 -5.61 -12.95 -3.76
N ALA A 129 -4.31 -13.04 -4.06
CA ALA A 129 -3.74 -14.17 -4.81
C ALA A 129 -3.89 -15.48 -4.03
N LYS A 130 -3.59 -15.44 -2.72
CA LYS A 130 -3.70 -16.62 -1.85
C LYS A 130 -5.12 -17.17 -1.75
N ILE A 131 -6.14 -16.30 -1.78
CA ILE A 131 -7.56 -16.71 -1.80
C ILE A 131 -7.91 -17.41 -3.13
N LEU A 132 -7.31 -17.00 -4.24
CA LEU A 132 -7.58 -17.63 -5.55
C LEU A 132 -6.82 -18.95 -5.75
N GLU A 133 -5.75 -19.18 -4.98
CA GLU A 133 -4.98 -20.43 -5.00
C GLU A 133 -5.66 -21.57 -4.23
N SER A 134 -6.58 -21.27 -3.31
CA SER A 134 -7.30 -22.25 -2.48
C SER A 134 -8.50 -22.89 -3.17
#